data_AF-A0A495WNS8-F1
#
_entry.id   AF-A0A495WNS8-F1
#
_cell.length_a   1.000
_cell.length_b   1.000
_cell.length_c   1.000
_cell.angle_alpha   90.00
_cell.angle_beta   90.00
_cell.angle_gamma   90.00
#
_symmetry.space_group_name_H-M   'P 1'
#
loop_
_entity.id
_entity.type
_entity.pdbx_description
1 polymer ?
#
loop_
_entity_poly.entity_id
_entity_poly.type
_entity_poly.pdbx_seq_one_letter_code
_entity_poly.pdbx_strand_id
1 'polypeptide(L)'
;MDHCSHCHAILGEQRVLLDRRIEVMTFSGDIPKATVLGCDDGYAFCSQDCWHKHQPTIIEQLKLTQTYPVFDVLSDCCRCGAPVDRRQAYVMYALMEATLESKPWLKSCSVESDEEFAVLCQQCEFPNFDSAEHDTEECGPELITAGNVVCEKTE
;
A
#
# COMPACT_ATOMS: atom_id res chain seq x y z
N MET A 1 -5.96 13.81 13.89
CA MET A 1 -5.21 14.58 12.89
C MET A 1 -3.84 13.98 12.85
N ASP A 2 -3.54 13.34 11.73
CA ASP A 2 -2.28 12.62 11.56
C ASP A 2 -1.18 13.60 11.17
N HIS A 3 0.06 13.25 11.51
CA HIS A 3 1.23 14.11 11.28
C HIS A 3 2.17 13.42 10.27
N CYS A 4 2.85 14.23 9.47
CA CYS A 4 3.87 13.76 8.54
C CYS A 4 4.98 13.01 9.28
N SER A 5 5.29 11.79 8.86
CA SER A 5 6.33 10.93 9.45
C SER A 5 7.75 11.51 9.33
N HIS A 6 7.97 12.50 8.45
CA HIS A 6 9.25 13.18 8.29
C HIS A 6 9.34 14.52 9.03
N CYS A 7 8.44 15.46 8.71
CA CYS A 7 8.53 16.85 9.20
C CYS A 7 7.58 17.15 10.37
N HIS A 8 6.73 16.19 10.75
CA HIS A 8 5.73 16.31 11.81
C HIS A 8 4.70 17.43 11.62
N ALA A 9 4.57 17.99 10.42
CA ALA A 9 3.47 18.88 10.09
C ALA A 9 2.14 18.12 10.08
N ILE A 10 1.04 18.80 10.38
CA ILE A 10 -0.31 18.24 10.25
C ILE A 10 -0.55 17.90 8.77
N LEU A 11 -1.05 16.69 8.50
CA LEU A 11 -1.37 16.26 7.14
C LEU A 11 -2.60 17.02 6.59
N GLY A 12 -2.49 17.47 5.35
CA GLY A 12 -3.58 18.04 4.59
C GLY A 12 -4.40 16.97 3.86
N GLU A 13 -5.21 17.41 2.90
CA GLU A 13 -6.01 16.53 2.03
C GLU A 13 -5.13 15.66 1.13
N GLN A 14 -4.10 16.26 0.54
CA GLN A 14 -3.09 15.56 -0.25
C GLN A 14 -2.01 14.95 0.63
N ARG A 15 -1.71 13.67 0.39
CA ARG A 15 -0.72 12.93 1.16
C ARG A 15 -0.09 11.81 0.33
N VAL A 16 1.13 11.46 0.71
CA VAL A 16 1.82 10.25 0.24
C VAL A 16 1.78 9.23 1.38
N LEU A 17 1.37 8.00 1.09
CA LEU A 17 1.22 6.92 2.07
C LEU A 17 2.18 5.80 1.71
N LEU A 18 2.80 5.17 2.70
CA LEU A 18 3.51 3.92 2.54
C LEU A 18 2.87 2.87 3.45
N ASP A 19 2.08 1.98 2.86
CA ASP A 19 1.35 0.96 3.60
C ASP A 19 2.01 -0.40 3.43
N ARG A 20 1.97 -1.21 4.48
CA ARG A 20 2.36 -2.61 4.41
C ARG A 20 1.14 -3.42 4.03
N ARG A 21 1.19 -4.12 2.90
CA ARG A 21 0.10 -4.98 2.42
C ARG A 21 0.52 -6.44 2.38
N ILE A 22 -0.45 -7.31 2.61
CA ILE A 22 -0.36 -8.72 2.29
C ILE A 22 -1.24 -8.95 1.08
N GLU A 23 -0.66 -9.43 -0.01
CA GLU A 23 -1.36 -9.58 -1.28
C GLU A 23 -1.19 -10.98 -1.87
N VAL A 24 -2.14 -11.34 -2.72
CA VAL A 24 -2.06 -12.48 -3.65
C VAL A 24 -2.45 -12.01 -5.03
N MET A 25 -1.64 -12.35 -6.02
CA MET A 25 -1.88 -12.02 -7.42
C MET A 25 -2.51 -13.18 -8.18
N THR A 26 -3.51 -12.85 -8.99
CA THR A 26 -4.08 -13.75 -10.00
C THR A 26 -3.70 -13.23 -11.38
N PHE A 27 -2.98 -14.06 -12.14
CA PHE A 27 -2.52 -13.75 -13.51
C PHE A 27 -3.41 -14.39 -14.59
N SER A 28 -4.72 -14.51 -14.34
CA SER A 28 -5.67 -15.04 -15.31
C SER A 28 -6.32 -13.91 -16.12
N GLY A 29 -6.16 -13.95 -17.44
CA GLY A 29 -6.65 -12.92 -18.36
C GLY A 29 -5.56 -11.91 -18.76
N ASP A 30 -5.98 -10.81 -19.39
CA ASP A 30 -5.05 -9.82 -19.96
C ASP A 30 -4.44 -8.87 -18.91
N ILE A 31 -5.12 -8.72 -17.77
CA ILE A 31 -4.72 -7.79 -16.70
C ILE A 31 -4.58 -8.58 -15.39
N PRO A 32 -3.38 -8.61 -14.78
CA PRO A 32 -3.19 -9.19 -13.46
C PRO A 32 -4.06 -8.51 -12.40
N LYS A 33 -4.60 -9.30 -11.47
CA LYS A 33 -5.44 -8.81 -10.38
C LYS A 33 -4.77 -9.05 -9.04
N ALA A 34 -4.66 -8.01 -8.22
CA ALA A 34 -4.23 -8.10 -6.83
C ALA A 34 -5.45 -8.29 -5.92
N THR A 35 -5.34 -9.20 -4.96
CA THR A 35 -6.26 -9.30 -3.83
C THR A 35 -5.50 -8.93 -2.57
N VAL A 36 -5.88 -7.82 -1.94
CA VAL A 36 -5.33 -7.40 -0.64
C VAL A 36 -5.99 -8.21 0.47
N LEU A 37 -5.19 -9.00 1.17
CA LEU A 37 -5.62 -9.86 2.28
C LEU A 37 -5.45 -9.20 3.65
N GLY A 38 -4.57 -8.19 3.74
CA GLY A 38 -4.32 -7.40 4.95
C GLY A 38 -3.58 -6.12 4.59
N CYS A 39 -3.83 -5.06 5.36
CA CYS A 39 -3.22 -3.75 5.16
C CYS A 39 -2.96 -3.13 6.54
N ASP A 40 -1.70 -2.80 6.81
CA ASP A 40 -1.27 -2.07 7.98
C ASP A 40 -0.86 -0.66 7.55
N ASP A 41 -1.49 0.35 8.13
CA ASP A 41 -1.11 1.74 7.95
C ASP A 41 0.35 1.92 8.41
N GLY A 42 1.21 2.33 7.48
CA GLY A 42 2.63 2.49 7.77
C GLY A 42 3.00 3.94 8.02
N TYR A 43 3.46 4.61 6.96
CA TYR A 43 3.95 5.97 7.01
C TYR A 43 3.07 6.91 6.19
N ALA A 44 2.97 8.16 6.63
CA ALA A 44 2.23 9.17 5.91
C ALA A 44 3.05 10.46 5.79
N PHE A 45 3.07 11.06 4.62
CA PHE A 45 3.88 12.23 4.30
C PHE A 45 3.02 13.32 3.69
N CYS A 46 3.30 14.57 4.04
CA CYS A 46 2.58 15.73 3.50
C CYS A 46 2.97 16.07 2.06
N SER A 47 4.03 15.45 1.51
CA SER A 47 4.49 15.70 0.15
C SER A 47 5.49 14.63 -0.30
N GLN A 48 5.66 14.52 -1.62
CA GLN A 48 6.72 13.71 -2.23
C GLN A 48 8.13 14.09 -1.75
N ASP A 49 8.40 15.38 -1.50
CA ASP A 49 9.67 15.81 -0.94
C ASP A 49 9.94 15.24 0.46
N CYS A 50 8.89 15.13 1.29
CA CYS A 50 9.01 14.53 2.62
C CYS A 50 9.22 13.02 2.54
N TRP A 51 8.55 12.35 1.59
CA TRP A 51 8.82 10.94 1.28
C TRP A 51 10.28 10.75 0.88
N HIS A 52 10.77 11.44 -0.16
CA HIS A 52 12.14 11.25 -0.67
C HIS A 52 13.22 11.51 0.39
N LYS A 53 13.01 12.48 1.29
CA LYS A 53 13.94 12.74 2.40
C LYS A 53 13.94 11.64 3.47
N HIS A 54 12.81 10.96 3.66
CA HIS A 54 12.64 9.93 4.67
C HIS A 54 12.89 8.51 4.12
N GLN A 55 12.79 8.32 2.81
CA GLN A 55 12.98 7.05 2.12
C GLN A 55 14.28 6.32 2.52
N PRO A 56 15.46 6.98 2.65
CA PRO A 56 16.67 6.29 3.10
C PRO A 56 16.54 5.64 4.48
N THR A 57 15.82 6.28 5.41
CA THR A 57 15.55 5.75 6.75
C THR A 57 14.68 4.50 6.67
N ILE A 58 13.65 4.50 5.81
CA ILE A 58 12.78 3.33 5.62
C ILE A 58 13.55 2.18 4.99
N ILE A 59 14.38 2.45 3.97
CA ILE A 59 15.27 1.46 3.34
C ILE A 59 16.15 0.80 4.39
N GLU A 60 16.77 1.59 5.27
CA GLU A 60 17.61 1.08 6.36
C GLU A 60 16.82 0.24 7.37
N GLN A 61 15.68 0.74 7.86
CA GLN A 61 14.84 0.07 8.85
C GLN A 61 14.31 -1.28 8.34
N LEU A 62 13.85 -1.31 7.09
CA LEU A 62 13.36 -2.51 6.42
C LEU A 62 14.49 -3.39 5.87
N LYS A 63 15.75 -2.95 6.00
CA LYS A 63 16.97 -3.63 5.53
C LYS A 63 16.93 -3.94 4.04
N LEU A 64 16.35 -3.06 3.23
CA LEU A 64 16.19 -3.27 1.80
C LEU A 64 17.54 -3.07 1.10
N THR A 65 17.86 -3.99 0.19
CA THR A 65 19.00 -3.88 -0.72
C THR A 65 18.62 -3.29 -2.07
N GLN A 66 17.32 -3.29 -2.39
CA GLN A 66 16.74 -2.70 -3.59
C GLN A 66 15.30 -2.25 -3.32
N THR A 67 14.78 -1.35 -4.15
CA THR A 67 13.41 -0.81 -4.08
C THR A 67 12.80 -0.77 -5.49
N TYR A 68 11.48 -0.61 -5.58
CA TYR A 68 10.75 -0.56 -6.85
C TYR A 68 11.01 -1.79 -7.71
N PRO A 69 10.61 -2.99 -7.23
CA PRO A 69 10.82 -4.21 -7.98
C PRO A 69 10.04 -4.18 -9.30
N VAL A 70 10.52 -4.93 -10.29
CA VAL A 70 9.74 -5.17 -11.51
C VAL A 70 8.51 -5.98 -11.16
N PHE A 71 7.35 -5.53 -11.63
CA PHE A 71 6.10 -6.23 -11.48
C PHE A 71 6.04 -7.45 -12.42
N ASP A 72 6.08 -8.66 -11.85
CA ASP A 72 6.00 -9.93 -12.58
C ASP A 72 5.48 -11.04 -11.65
N VAL A 73 5.13 -12.20 -12.20
CA VAL A 73 4.70 -13.41 -11.45
C VAL A 73 5.75 -13.83 -10.43
N LEU A 74 7.03 -13.75 -10.82
CA LEU A 74 8.19 -13.98 -9.98
C LEU A 74 8.98 -12.69 -9.88
N SER A 75 9.12 -12.16 -8.67
CA SER A 75 9.94 -10.98 -8.40
C SER A 75 11.01 -11.29 -7.36
N ASP A 76 12.11 -10.55 -7.35
CA ASP A 76 13.16 -10.72 -6.34
C ASP A 76 12.81 -9.99 -5.05
N CYS A 77 13.00 -10.67 -3.91
CA CYS A 77 12.84 -10.08 -2.59
C CYS A 77 13.75 -8.86 -2.42
N CYS A 78 13.17 -7.71 -2.10
CA CYS A 78 13.87 -6.45 -1.93
C CYS A 78 14.89 -6.44 -0.77
N ARG A 79 14.82 -7.41 0.14
CA ARG A 79 15.73 -7.54 1.30
C ARG A 79 16.88 -8.53 1.08
N CYS A 80 16.64 -9.64 0.36
CA CYS A 80 17.63 -10.73 0.26
C CYS A 80 17.86 -11.27 -1.16
N GLY A 81 17.11 -10.80 -2.16
CA GLY A 81 17.19 -11.26 -3.54
C GLY A 81 16.61 -12.66 -3.81
N ALA A 82 16.05 -13.35 -2.82
CA ALA A 82 15.37 -14.63 -3.03
C ALA A 82 14.07 -14.42 -3.85
N PRO A 83 13.68 -15.39 -4.70
CA PRO A 83 12.47 -15.27 -5.50
C PRO A 83 11.20 -15.22 -4.63
N VAL A 84 10.24 -14.42 -5.06
CA VAL A 84 8.90 -14.28 -4.48
C VAL A 84 7.88 -14.68 -5.54
N ASP A 85 7.13 -15.75 -5.26
CA ASP A 85 5.99 -16.16 -6.08
C ASP A 85 4.75 -15.39 -5.66
N ARG A 86 4.33 -14.45 -6.50
CA ARG A 86 3.22 -13.55 -6.21
C ARG A 86 1.84 -14.23 -6.28
N ARG A 87 1.77 -15.47 -6.76
CA ARG A 87 0.52 -16.28 -6.73
C ARG A 87 0.22 -16.84 -5.34
N GLN A 88 1.18 -16.75 -4.43
CA GLN A 88 1.01 -17.08 -3.00
C GLN A 88 1.00 -15.78 -2.19
N ALA A 89 0.55 -15.84 -0.94
CA ALA A 89 0.56 -14.65 -0.10
C ALA A 89 1.99 -14.14 0.09
N TYR A 90 2.20 -12.86 -0.20
CA TYR A 90 3.46 -12.15 -0.01
C TYR A 90 3.23 -10.81 0.69
N VAL A 91 4.28 -10.30 1.31
CA VAL A 91 4.28 -8.96 1.92
C VAL A 91 4.85 -7.98 0.91
N MET A 92 4.18 -6.85 0.76
CA MET A 92 4.68 -5.71 0.00
C MET A 92 4.51 -4.40 0.76
N TYR A 93 5.27 -3.40 0.36
CA TYR A 93 5.11 -2.02 0.80
C TYR A 93 4.66 -1.19 -0.40
N ALA A 94 3.47 -0.59 -0.30
CA ALA A 94 2.81 0.14 -1.38
C ALA A 94 2.94 1.64 -1.12
N LEU A 95 3.51 2.37 -2.07
CA LEU A 95 3.63 3.82 -2.04
C LEU A 95 2.46 4.41 -2.83
N MET A 96 1.55 5.10 -2.16
CA MET A 96 0.40 5.74 -2.77
C MET A 96 0.48 7.25 -2.69
N GLU A 97 0.11 7.94 -3.76
CA GLU A 97 -0.33 9.33 -3.69
C GLU A 97 -1.85 9.34 -3.65
N ALA A 98 -2.41 10.02 -2.64
CA ALA A 98 -3.85 10.10 -2.45
C ALA A 98 -4.30 11.50 -2.02
N THR A 99 -5.47 11.89 -2.53
CA THR A 99 -6.25 13.02 -2.06
C THR A 99 -7.46 12.52 -1.27
N LEU A 100 -7.52 12.89 0.01
CA LEU A 100 -8.69 12.71 0.85
C LEU A 100 -9.65 13.90 0.72
N GLU A 101 -10.90 13.62 0.33
CA GLU A 101 -11.98 14.58 0.50
C GLU A 101 -12.87 14.17 1.67
N SER A 102 -13.00 15.06 2.65
CA SER A 102 -13.89 14.88 3.80
C SER A 102 -14.87 16.05 3.90
N LYS A 103 -16.08 15.82 3.37
CA LYS A 103 -17.24 16.71 3.50
C LYS A 103 -18.26 16.06 4.45
N PRO A 104 -19.21 16.82 5.05
CA PRO A 104 -20.20 16.25 5.96
C PRO A 104 -21.01 15.07 5.38
N TRP A 105 -21.18 15.06 4.05
CA TRP A 105 -21.93 14.04 3.31
C TRP A 105 -21.06 13.10 2.48
N LEU A 106 -19.73 13.25 2.51
CA LEU A 106 -18.83 12.48 1.64
C LEU A 106 -17.50 12.26 2.34
N LYS A 107 -17.09 10.99 2.44
CA LYS A 107 -15.69 10.63 2.65
C LYS A 107 -15.25 9.86 1.42
N SER A 108 -14.35 10.44 0.65
CA SER A 108 -13.77 9.78 -0.52
C SER A 108 -12.26 9.90 -0.50
N CYS A 109 -11.60 8.91 -1.10
CA CYS A 109 -10.17 8.88 -1.31
C CYS A 109 -9.96 8.69 -2.80
N SER A 110 -9.32 9.66 -3.44
CA SER A 110 -8.86 9.55 -4.82
C SER A 110 -7.39 9.17 -4.78
N VAL A 111 -7.02 8.07 -5.43
CA VAL A 111 -5.63 7.60 -5.52
C VAL A 111 -5.09 8.01 -6.88
N GLU A 112 -4.11 8.90 -6.90
CA GLU A 112 -3.46 9.37 -8.12
C GLU A 112 -2.39 8.38 -8.62
N SER A 113 -1.71 7.70 -7.70
CA SER A 113 -0.74 6.65 -8.02
C SER A 113 -0.69 5.60 -6.90
N ASP A 114 -0.40 4.35 -7.28
CA ASP A 114 -0.15 3.24 -6.37
C ASP A 114 1.01 2.42 -6.96
N GLU A 115 2.17 2.53 -6.33
CA GLU A 115 3.43 1.95 -6.78
C GLU A 115 3.99 0.95 -5.76
N GLU A 116 4.58 -0.13 -6.25
CA GLU A 116 5.30 -1.06 -5.37
C GLU A 116 6.63 -0.47 -4.93
N PHE A 117 6.77 -0.16 -3.64
CA PHE A 117 8.05 0.25 -3.09
C PHE A 117 8.97 -0.93 -2.79
N ALA A 118 8.43 -2.01 -2.22
CA ALA A 118 9.18 -3.22 -1.92
C ALA A 118 8.30 -4.46 -1.89
N VAL A 119 8.87 -5.62 -2.24
CA VAL A 119 8.23 -6.94 -2.10
C VAL A 119 9.18 -7.87 -1.34
N LEU A 120 8.66 -8.64 -0.40
CA LEU A 120 9.46 -9.48 0.50
C LEU A 120 9.07 -10.96 0.43
N CYS A 121 10.06 -11.84 0.48
CA CYS A 121 9.84 -13.27 0.59
C CYS A 121 9.40 -13.65 2.02
N GLN A 122 8.70 -14.78 2.14
CA GLN A 122 8.17 -15.28 3.41
C GLN A 122 9.23 -15.55 4.48
N GLN A 123 10.50 -15.75 4.09
CA GLN A 123 11.62 -15.90 5.03
C GLN A 123 12.07 -14.56 5.61
N CYS A 124 11.98 -13.48 4.82
CA CYS A 124 12.30 -12.14 5.28
C CYS A 124 11.16 -11.57 6.10
N GLU A 125 9.92 -11.77 5.64
CA GLU A 125 8.74 -11.28 6.32
C GLU A 125 7.56 -12.22 6.07
N PHE A 126 7.08 -12.86 7.13
CA PHE A 126 5.98 -13.79 7.03
C PHE A 126 4.66 -13.02 6.84
N PRO A 127 3.80 -13.43 5.90
CA PRO A 127 2.47 -12.84 5.71
C PRO A 127 1.54 -13.29 6.85
N ASN A 128 1.70 -12.70 8.02
CA ASN A 128 0.82 -12.93 9.16
C ASN A 128 -0.42 -12.04 9.06
N PHE A 129 -1.60 -12.66 9.12
CA PHE A 129 -2.85 -11.95 9.31
C PHE A 129 -3.01 -11.78 10.81
N ASP A 130 -2.57 -10.66 11.37
CA ASP A 130 -3.14 -10.27 12.64
C ASP A 130 -4.59 -9.93 12.33
N SER A 131 -5.47 -10.88 12.65
CA SER A 131 -6.92 -10.69 12.63
C SER A 131 -7.28 -9.68 13.70
N ALA A 132 -6.95 -8.41 13.47
CA ALA A 132 -7.71 -7.32 14.02
C ALA A 132 -9.12 -7.54 13.50
N GLU A 133 -10.03 -7.80 14.43
CA GLU A 133 -11.46 -7.97 14.17
C GLU A 133 -11.95 -6.77 13.34
N HIS A 134 -11.97 -6.94 12.02
CA HIS A 134 -12.65 -6.02 11.14
C HIS A 134 -14.13 -6.27 11.38
N ASP A 135 -14.78 -5.29 12.00
CA ASP A 135 -16.18 -5.00 11.68
C ASP A 135 -16.27 -5.03 10.15
N THR A 136 -16.99 -6.02 9.64
CA THR A 136 -17.29 -6.16 8.22
C THR A 136 -18.20 -5.00 7.81
N GLU A 137 -17.64 -3.82 7.58
CA GLU A 137 -18.22 -2.87 6.63
C GLU A 137 -17.81 -3.41 5.25
N GLU A 138 -18.73 -4.16 4.62
CA GLU A 138 -18.56 -4.72 3.28
C GLU A 138 -18.23 -3.60 2.28
N CYS A 139 -16.95 -3.33 2.04
CA CYS A 139 -16.54 -2.69 0.80
C CYS A 139 -16.64 -3.79 -0.27
N GLY A 140 -17.77 -3.80 -0.98
CA GLY A 140 -18.04 -4.76 -2.06
C GLY A 140 -16.94 -4.77 -3.13
N PRO A 141 -16.92 -5.79 -4.01
CA PRO A 141 -15.85 -5.98 -4.96
C PRO A 141 -15.92 -4.94 -6.07
N GLU A 142 -15.32 -3.77 -5.88
CA GLU A 142 -15.15 -2.79 -6.95
C GLU A 142 -13.70 -2.76 -7.42
N LEU A 143 -13.58 -3.18 -8.68
CA LEU A 143 -12.40 -3.13 -9.53
C LEU A 143 -11.66 -1.80 -9.36
N ILE A 144 -10.43 -1.85 -8.83
CA ILE A 144 -9.49 -0.74 -8.92
C ILE A 144 -9.14 -0.57 -10.40
N THR A 145 -9.89 0.31 -11.05
CA THR A 145 -9.54 0.92 -12.34
C THR A 145 -9.40 2.39 -12.04
N ALA A 146 -8.33 3.03 -12.51
CA ALA A 146 -8.06 4.46 -12.30
C ALA A 146 -9.35 5.29 -12.52
N GLY A 147 -9.92 5.82 -11.44
CA GLY A 147 -11.19 6.53 -11.47
C GLY A 147 -11.97 6.39 -10.16
N ASN A 148 -11.99 7.47 -9.38
CA ASN A 148 -12.86 7.80 -8.23
C ASN A 148 -13.71 6.68 -7.62
N VAL A 149 -13.36 6.26 -6.41
CA VAL A 149 -14.24 5.48 -5.52
C VAL A 149 -15.09 6.47 -4.71
N VAL A 150 -16.41 6.42 -4.89
CA VAL A 150 -17.39 7.16 -4.09
C VAL A 150 -18.15 6.15 -3.24
N CYS A 151 -17.93 6.16 -1.93
CA CYS A 151 -18.75 5.40 -0.99
C CYS A 151 -19.91 6.27 -0.51
N GLU A 152 -21.12 6.06 -1.05
CA GLU A 152 -22.35 6.62 -0.48
C GLU A 152 -22.81 5.77 0.72
N LYS A 153 -23.08 6.41 1.85
CA LYS A 153 -23.71 5.75 3.01
C LYS A 153 -25.22 5.64 2.78
N THR A 154 -25.75 4.43 2.85
CA THR A 154 -27.19 4.20 2.98
C THR A 154 -27.59 4.35 4.46
N GLU A 155 -28.61 5.17 4.72
CA GLU A 155 -29.17 5.48 6.06
C GLU A 155 -29.84 4.29 6.75
#